data_AF-A0A396MSH5-F1
#
_entry.id   AF-A0A396MSH5-F1
#
_cell.length_a   1.000
_cell.length_b   1.000
_cell.length_c   1.000
_cell.angle_alpha   90.00
_cell.angle_beta   90.00
_cell.angle_gamma   90.00
#
_symmetry.space_group_name_H-M   'P 1'
#
loop_
_entity.id
_entity.type
_entity.pdbx_description
1 polymer ?
#
loop_
_entity_poly.entity_id
_entity_poly.type
_entity_poly.pdbx_seq_one_letter_code
_entity_poly.pdbx_strand_id
1 'polypeptide(L)' 'ISIIIPCHRVVGTSGSLIGYAGGIEKKVALLMLEHTDMSRFFVPKKGTVF' A
#
# COMPACT_ATOMS: atom_id res chain seq x y z
N ILE A 1 -12.69 -2.94 -9.72
CA ILE A 1 -13.18 -3.09 -8.33
C ILE A 1 -12.26 -2.46 -7.28
N SER A 2 -10.93 -2.47 -7.42
CA SER A 2 -9.98 -1.94 -6.42
C SER A 2 -10.01 -0.43 -6.12
N ILE A 3 -10.83 0.33 -6.86
CA ILE A 3 -11.12 1.76 -6.61
C ILE A 3 -12.43 1.89 -5.81
N ILE A 4 -13.47 1.13 -6.18
CA ILE A 4 -14.77 1.10 -5.50
C ILE A 4 -14.65 0.40 -4.13
N ILE A 5 -13.94 -0.73 -4.10
CA ILE A 5 -13.49 -1.39 -2.87
C ILE A 5 -12.08 -0.87 -2.61
N PRO A 6 -11.83 -0.12 -1.53
CA PRO A 6 -10.55 0.54 -1.25
C PRO A 6 -9.51 -0.46 -0.72
N CYS A 7 -9.29 -1.57 -1.42
CA CYS A 7 -8.32 -2.59 -1.02
C CYS A 7 -6.87 -2.06 -1.04
N HIS A 8 -6.61 -0.95 -1.74
CA HIS A 8 -5.34 -0.23 -1.69
C HIS A 8 -5.10 0.51 -0.35
N ARG A 9 -6.14 0.71 0.50
CA ARG A 9 -6.01 1.24 1.87
C ARG A 9 -5.63 0.19 2.92
N VAL A 10 -5.70 -1.10 2.58
CA VAL A 10 -5.29 -2.17 3.50
C VAL A 10 -3.77 -2.15 3.63
N VAL A 11 -3.27 -1.83 4.82
CA VAL A 11 -1.83 -1.74 5.13
C VAL A 11 -1.46 -2.73 6.22
N GLY A 12 -0.18 -3.16 6.27
CA GLY A 12 0.31 -4.00 7.35
C GLY A 12 0.29 -3.27 8.70
N THR A 13 0.25 -4.01 9.80
CA THR A 13 0.21 -3.49 11.19
C THR A 13 1.33 -2.49 11.51
N SER A 14 2.48 -2.61 10.85
CA SER A 14 3.63 -1.69 11.01
C SER A 14 3.64 -0.51 10.02
N GLY A 15 2.56 -0.28 9.28
CA GLY A 15 2.52 0.72 8.19
C GLY A 15 3.15 0.23 6.88
N SER A 16 3.38 -1.08 6.75
CA SER A 16 3.98 -1.67 5.56
C SER A 16 3.00 -1.74 4.38
N LEU A 17 3.35 -1.10 3.28
CA LEU A 17 2.67 -1.21 1.99
C LEU A 17 3.08 -2.50 1.29
N ILE A 18 2.43 -3.59 1.70
CA ILE A 18 2.56 -4.91 1.08
C ILE A 18 1.28 -5.29 0.36
N GLY A 19 1.35 -6.30 -0.52
CA GLY A 19 0.19 -6.96 -1.12
C GLY A 19 -0.74 -6.02 -1.89
N TYR A 20 -0.59 -5.97 -3.21
CA TYR A 20 -1.60 -5.39 -4.08
C TYR A 20 -1.64 -6.13 -5.40
N ALA A 21 -2.83 -6.57 -5.81
CA ALA A 21 -3.01 -7.33 -7.05
C ALA A 21 -2.52 -6.57 -8.30
N GLY A 22 -2.55 -5.22 -8.26
CA GLY A 22 -2.04 -4.36 -9.34
C GLY A 22 -0.57 -3.93 -9.19
N GLY A 23 0.16 -4.46 -8.20
CA GLY A 23 1.52 -4.03 -7.86
C GLY A 23 1.56 -2.86 -6.87
N ILE A 24 2.60 -2.80 -6.04
CA ILE A 24 2.73 -1.78 -4.98
C ILE A 24 2.76 -0.36 -5.56
N GLU A 25 3.34 -0.16 -6.74
CA GLU A 25 3.38 1.14 -7.41
C GLU A 25 1.97 1.71 -7.66
N LYS A 26 1.04 0.87 -8.13
CA LYS A 26 -0.35 1.30 -8.33
C LYS A 26 -1.06 1.60 -7.02
N LYS A 27 -0.75 0.86 -5.95
CA LYS A 27 -1.27 1.13 -4.61
C LYS A 27 -0.80 2.50 -4.10
N VAL A 28 0.50 2.80 -4.24
CA VAL A 28 1.09 4.10 -3.89
C VAL A 28 0.45 5.22 -4.71
N ALA A 29 0.33 5.06 -6.03
CA ALA A 29 -0.30 6.05 -6.89
C ALA A 29 -1.75 6.35 -6.49
N LEU A 30 -2.54 5.32 -6.17
CA LEU A 30 -3.91 5.49 -5.69
C LEU A 30 -3.97 6.21 -4.34
N LEU A 31 -3.12 5.84 -3.39
CA LEU A 31 -3.06 6.52 -2.08
C LEU A 31 -2.65 8.00 -2.21
N MET A 32 -1.71 8.30 -3.11
CA MET A 32 -1.32 9.69 -3.41
C MET A 32 -2.46 10.48 -4.05
N LEU A 33 -3.22 9.87 -4.98
CA LEU A 33 -4.39 10.49 -5.60
C LEU A 33 -5.51 10.76 -4.58
N GLU A 34 -5.62 9.93 -3.54
CA GLU A 34 -6.55 10.15 -2.42
C GLU A 34 -6.03 11.13 -1.36
N HIS A 35 -4.88 11.78 -1.59
CA HIS A 35 -4.22 12.68 -0.64
C HIS A 35 -3.96 12.01 0.72
N THR A 36 -3.69 10.70 0.70
CA THR A 36 -3.32 9.96 1.90
C THR A 36 -1.93 10.39 2.37
N ASP A 37 -1.76 10.51 3.69
CA ASP A 37 -0.47 10.77 4.32
C ASP A 37 0.48 9.58 4.13
N MET A 38 1.30 9.67 3.07
CA MET A 38 2.29 8.67 2.71
C MET A 38 3.52 8.65 3.64
N SER A 39 3.69 9.66 4.52
CA SER A 39 4.83 9.69 5.45
C SER A 39 4.78 8.59 6.50
N ARG A 40 3.57 8.09 6.78
CA ARG A 40 3.30 7.03 7.75
C ARG A 40 3.42 5.62 7.18
N PHE A 41 3.67 5.52 5.88
CA PHE A 41 3.69 4.25 5.16
C PHE A 41 5.04 4.00 4.53
N PHE A 42 5.50 2.75 4.56
CA PHE A 42 6.75 2.36 3.91
C PHE A 42 6.56 1.11 3.08
N VAL A 43 7.26 1.02 1.94
CA VAL A 43 7.31 -0.21 1.15
C VAL A 43 8.45 -1.06 1.70
N PRO A 44 8.19 -2.17 2.41
CA PRO A 44 9.26 -3.07 2.81
C PRO A 44 9.90 -3.65 1.55
N LYS A 45 11.21 -3.42 1.35
CA LYS A 45 12.01 -4.23 0.42
C LYS A 45 11.95 -5.66 0.95
N LYS A 46 11.42 -6.59 0.16
CA LYS A 46 11.35 -8.03 0.48
C LYS A 46 12.61 -8.49 1.21
N GLY A 47 12.43 -9.13 2.37
CA GLY A 47 13.46 -9.99 2.94
C GLY A 47 13.59 -9.92 4.44
N THR A 48 12.62 -10.45 5.19
CA THR A 48 12.95 -11.24 6.38
C THR A 48 11.76 -12.15 6.72
N VAL A 49 11.78 -13.32 6.10
CA VAL A 49 11.21 -14.51 6.73
C VAL A 49 12.23 -14.93 7.78
N PHE A 50 11.87 -14.82 9.06
CA PHE A 50 12.50 -15.58 10.14
C PHE A 50 11.65 -16.81 10.40
#